data_AF-A0A529GMD8-F1
#
_entry.id   AF-A0A529GMD8-F1
#
_cell.length_a   1.000
_cell.length_b   1.000
_cell.length_c   1.000
_cell.angle_alpha   90.00
_cell.angle_beta   90.00
_cell.angle_gamma   90.00
#
_symmetry.space_group_name_H-M   'P 1'
#
loop_
_entity.id
_entity.type
_entity.pdbx_description
1 polymer ?
#
loop_
_entity_poly.entity_id
_entity_poly.type
_entity_poly.pdbx_seq_one_letter_code
_entity_poly.pdbx_strand_id
1 'polypeptide(L)'
;YEEHEKPQEDGLIKVYERYMKENGAPKSMADIGTYLHMIKDAEPRFTGRAIKNVTDAIKMRAMDIELPDEWFEKPEAFMHKSYDDKKAMIEELRGPFSMDMVMQEINRYADSEFRYSDKSDDAAVTKMIRDTRLRDRAVREIEEMKKKGLWNA
;
A
#
# COMPACT_ATOMS: atom_id res chain seq x y z
N TYR A 1 0.76 2.71 -14.47
CA TYR A 1 1.90 2.20 -13.68
C TYR A 1 3.04 3.21 -13.56
N GLU A 2 3.24 4.10 -14.55
CA GLU A 2 4.23 5.19 -14.47
C GLU A 2 4.04 6.09 -13.24
N GLU A 3 2.79 6.33 -12.82
CA GLU A 3 2.46 7.11 -11.61
C GLU A 3 2.98 6.53 -10.28
N HIS A 4 3.48 5.28 -10.29
CA HIS A 4 4.07 4.63 -9.11
C HIS A 4 5.59 4.44 -9.20
N GLU A 5 6.26 4.99 -10.23
CA GLU A 5 7.72 5.01 -10.28
C GLU A 5 8.32 5.74 -9.08
N LYS A 6 7.59 6.74 -8.57
CA LYS A 6 7.91 7.46 -7.34
C LYS A 6 6.74 7.40 -6.37
N PRO A 7 7.01 7.38 -5.06
CA PRO A 7 5.96 7.50 -4.06
C PRO A 7 5.27 8.86 -4.09
N GLN A 8 4.07 8.91 -3.54
CA GLN A 8 3.20 10.10 -3.56
C GLN A 8 2.96 10.67 -2.17
N GLU A 9 3.06 9.86 -1.11
CA GLU A 9 2.85 10.33 0.26
C GLU A 9 4.15 10.91 0.86
N ASP A 10 4.07 12.06 1.52
CA ASP A 10 5.21 12.82 2.05
C ASP A 10 6.13 11.97 2.94
N GLY A 11 5.56 11.10 3.78
CA GLY A 11 6.32 10.19 4.63
C GLY A 11 7.14 9.18 3.82
N LEU A 12 6.55 8.60 2.78
CA LEU A 12 7.21 7.62 1.93
C LEU A 12 8.22 8.28 0.98
N ILE A 13 7.94 9.48 0.46
CA ILE A 13 8.87 10.27 -0.34
C ILE A 13 10.20 10.46 0.38
N LYS A 14 10.17 10.83 1.67
CA LYS A 14 11.39 10.99 2.48
C LYS A 14 12.19 9.69 2.58
N VAL A 15 11.52 8.55 2.74
CA VAL A 15 12.18 7.23 2.80
C VAL A 15 12.82 6.88 1.46
N TYR A 16 12.08 7.06 0.36
CA TYR A 16 12.54 6.81 -0.99
C TYR A 16 13.75 7.68 -1.37
N GLU A 17 13.68 9.00 -1.15
CA GLU A 17 14.78 9.92 -1.44
C GLU A 17 16.04 9.57 -0.64
N ARG A 18 15.87 9.23 0.64
CA ARG A 18 16.98 8.77 1.48
C ARG A 18 17.59 7.48 0.93
N TYR A 19 16.76 6.50 0.60
CA TYR A 19 17.22 5.24 0.04
C TYR A 19 17.98 5.44 -1.27
N MET A 20 17.43 6.22 -2.21
CA MET A 20 18.05 6.51 -3.51
C MET A 20 19.36 7.27 -3.35
N LYS A 21 19.47 8.17 -2.37
CA LYS A 21 20.71 8.89 -2.06
C LYS A 21 21.80 7.97 -1.49
N GLU A 22 21.43 7.03 -0.62
CA GLU A 22 22.36 6.15 0.08
C GLU A 22 22.78 4.94 -0.78
N ASN A 23 21.86 4.38 -1.57
CA ASN A 23 22.05 3.09 -2.26
C ASN A 23 21.94 3.18 -3.80
N GLY A 24 21.31 4.23 -4.33
CA GLY A 24 20.96 4.33 -5.76
C GLY A 24 19.79 3.43 -6.15
N ALA A 25 19.61 3.23 -7.47
CA ALA A 25 18.58 2.33 -7.99
C ALA A 25 18.87 0.86 -7.57
N PRO A 26 17.85 0.12 -7.09
CA PRO A 26 18.04 -1.26 -6.64
C PRO A 26 18.47 -2.17 -7.79
N LYS A 27 19.41 -3.08 -7.52
CA LYS A 27 19.94 -4.04 -8.49
C LYS A 27 19.80 -5.49 -8.03
N SER A 28 19.46 -5.70 -6.76
CA SER A 28 19.36 -7.01 -6.14
C SER A 28 18.18 -7.09 -5.16
N MET A 29 17.81 -8.31 -4.78
CA MET A 29 16.81 -8.55 -3.74
C MET A 29 17.26 -8.04 -2.36
N ALA A 30 18.57 -7.95 -2.10
CA ALA A 30 19.09 -7.36 -0.87
C ALA A 30 18.82 -5.84 -0.83
N ASP A 31 18.94 -5.17 -1.97
CA ASP A 31 18.62 -3.74 -2.11
C ASP A 31 17.13 -3.51 -1.85
N ILE A 32 16.26 -4.39 -2.37
CA ILE A 32 14.82 -4.39 -2.09
C ILE A 32 14.53 -4.63 -0.61
N GLY A 33 15.21 -5.60 0.01
CA GLY A 33 15.08 -5.88 1.44
C GLY A 33 15.46 -4.66 2.29
N THR A 34 16.50 -3.93 1.90
CA THR A 34 16.92 -2.69 2.55
C THR A 34 15.84 -1.62 2.44
N TYR A 35 15.28 -1.42 1.25
CA TYR A 35 14.20 -0.44 1.06
C TYR A 35 12.96 -0.78 1.88
N LEU A 36 12.50 -2.04 1.86
CA LEU A 36 11.38 -2.52 2.67
C LEU A 36 11.62 -2.35 4.18
N HIS A 37 12.86 -2.55 4.64
CA HIS A 37 13.23 -2.32 6.03
C HIS A 37 13.12 -0.85 6.41
N MET A 38 13.63 0.06 5.57
CA MET A 38 13.52 1.51 5.80
C MET A 38 12.06 1.98 5.82
N ILE A 39 11.20 1.42 4.96
CA ILE A 39 9.76 1.69 4.97
C ILE A 39 9.15 1.25 6.30
N LYS A 40 9.45 0.02 6.76
CA LYS A 40 8.95 -0.51 8.03
C LYS A 40 9.41 0.31 9.24
N ASP A 41 10.63 0.86 9.21
CA ASP A 41 11.13 1.69 10.31
C ASP A 41 10.42 3.05 10.35
N ALA A 42 10.00 3.59 9.20
CA ALA A 42 9.22 4.82 9.11
C ALA A 42 7.72 4.60 9.40
N GLU A 43 7.15 3.46 8.99
CA GLU A 43 5.76 3.09 9.20
C GLU A 43 5.66 1.68 9.81
N PRO A 44 5.55 1.56 11.15
CA PRO A 44 5.49 0.28 11.84
C PRO A 44 4.29 -0.61 11.46
N ARG A 45 3.22 -0.05 10.88
CA ARG A 45 2.07 -0.80 10.36
C ARG A 45 2.40 -1.54 9.05
N PHE A 46 3.48 -1.15 8.37
CA PHE A 46 4.04 -1.86 7.22
C PHE A 46 4.70 -3.18 7.67
N THR A 47 3.88 -4.22 7.80
CA THR A 47 4.28 -5.54 8.35
C THR A 47 4.47 -6.60 7.27
N GLY A 48 4.77 -7.85 7.67
CA GLY A 48 4.90 -8.98 6.74
C GLY A 48 3.66 -9.22 5.85
N ARG A 49 2.46 -8.78 6.28
CA ARG A 49 1.26 -8.81 5.44
C ARG A 49 1.38 -7.87 4.24
N ALA A 50 1.94 -6.68 4.43
CA ALA A 50 2.19 -5.73 3.35
C ALA A 50 3.16 -6.32 2.32
N ILE A 51 4.25 -6.94 2.80
CA ILE A 51 5.24 -7.60 1.94
C ILE A 51 4.61 -8.74 1.14
N LYS A 52 3.77 -9.57 1.77
CA LYS A 52 3.00 -10.62 1.07
C LYS A 52 2.13 -10.01 -0.03
N ASN A 53 1.38 -8.96 0.28
CA ASN A 53 0.47 -8.33 -0.69
C ASN A 53 1.21 -7.72 -1.88
N VAL A 54 2.34 -7.06 -1.65
CA VAL A 54 3.24 -6.58 -2.72
C VAL A 54 3.71 -7.75 -3.59
N THR A 55 4.15 -8.85 -2.96
CA THR A 55 4.63 -10.04 -3.68
C THR A 55 3.53 -10.66 -4.54
N ASP A 56 2.31 -10.75 -4.03
CA ASP A 56 1.17 -11.29 -4.78
C ASP A 56 0.82 -10.38 -5.97
N ALA A 57 0.89 -9.07 -5.80
CA ALA A 57 0.66 -8.13 -6.90
C ALA A 57 1.74 -8.22 -8.00
N ILE A 58 3.02 -8.37 -7.62
CA ILE A 58 4.11 -8.63 -8.57
C ILE A 58 3.85 -9.92 -9.35
N LYS A 59 3.43 -11.00 -8.67
CA LYS A 59 3.09 -12.26 -9.34
C LYS A 59 1.93 -12.08 -10.33
N MET A 60 0.86 -11.41 -9.91
CA MET A 60 -0.29 -11.15 -10.79
C MET A 60 0.13 -10.37 -12.03
N ARG A 61 0.97 -9.34 -11.87
CA ARG A 61 1.48 -8.54 -12.98
C ARG A 61 2.46 -9.30 -13.88
N ALA A 62 3.28 -10.19 -13.32
CA ALA A 62 4.14 -11.09 -14.09
C ALA A 62 3.35 -12.20 -14.82
N MET A 63 2.11 -12.46 -14.38
CA MET A 63 1.18 -13.39 -15.00
C MET A 63 0.12 -12.69 -15.88
N ASP A 64 0.30 -11.39 -16.17
CA ASP A 64 -0.55 -10.65 -17.10
C ASP A 64 -0.17 -11.03 -18.54
N ILE A 65 -0.60 -12.23 -18.94
CA ILE A 65 -0.24 -12.88 -20.21
C ILE A 65 -1.46 -12.92 -21.12
N GLU A 66 -1.24 -12.64 -22.41
CA GLU A 66 -2.25 -12.86 -23.43
C GLU A 66 -2.23 -14.34 -23.85
N LEU A 67 -3.39 -14.99 -23.77
CA LEU A 67 -3.53 -16.37 -24.21
C LEU A 67 -3.71 -16.41 -25.74
N PRO A 68 -3.01 -17.31 -26.47
CA PRO A 68 -3.15 -17.38 -27.92
C PRO A 68 -4.57 -17.72 -28.37
N ASP A 69 -5.09 -16.99 -29.35
CA ASP A 69 -6.44 -17.21 -29.90
C ASP A 69 -6.65 -18.65 -30.38
N GLU A 70 -5.62 -19.29 -30.95
CA GLU A 70 -5.66 -20.68 -31.41
C GLU A 70 -6.09 -21.68 -30.32
N TRP A 71 -5.82 -21.38 -29.04
CA TRP A 71 -6.21 -22.23 -27.91
C TRP A 71 -7.73 -22.28 -27.72
N PHE A 72 -8.45 -21.25 -28.20
CA PHE A 72 -9.90 -21.13 -28.16
C PHE A 72 -10.56 -21.62 -29.45
N GLU A 73 -9.85 -21.60 -30.57
CA GLU A 73 -10.36 -22.08 -31.86
C GLU A 73 -10.45 -23.61 -31.95
N LYS A 74 -9.46 -24.33 -31.38
CA LYS A 74 -9.35 -25.79 -31.49
C LYS A 74 -9.11 -26.45 -30.14
N PRO A 75 -9.96 -27.39 -29.69
CA PRO A 75 -9.76 -28.09 -28.41
C PRO A 75 -8.40 -28.79 -28.27
N GLU A 76 -7.84 -29.29 -29.37
CA GLU A 76 -6.54 -29.96 -29.44
C GLU A 76 -5.37 -28.99 -29.20
N ALA A 77 -5.56 -27.70 -29.48
CA ALA A 77 -4.54 -26.68 -29.31
C ALA A 77 -4.24 -26.40 -27.83
N PHE A 78 -5.18 -26.66 -26.91
CA PHE A 78 -4.93 -26.49 -25.47
C PHE A 78 -5.74 -27.45 -24.60
N MET A 79 -7.08 -27.46 -24.72
CA MET A 79 -7.97 -28.14 -23.79
C MET A 79 -7.77 -29.66 -23.67
N HIS A 80 -7.43 -30.36 -24.76
CA HIS A 80 -7.19 -31.81 -24.76
C HIS A 80 -5.76 -32.20 -24.35
N LYS A 81 -4.86 -31.24 -24.14
CA LYS A 81 -3.49 -31.53 -23.71
C LYS A 81 -3.42 -31.99 -22.26
N SER A 82 -2.33 -32.66 -21.91
CA SER A 82 -2.09 -33.10 -20.53
C SER A 82 -1.93 -31.92 -19.57
N TYR A 83 -2.03 -32.18 -18.27
CA TYR A 83 -1.79 -31.14 -17.26
C TYR A 83 -0.38 -30.55 -17.37
N ASP A 84 0.63 -31.40 -17.55
CA ASP A 84 2.02 -30.98 -17.66
C ASP A 84 2.27 -30.15 -18.92
N ASP A 85 1.66 -30.52 -20.05
CA ASP A 85 1.73 -29.73 -21.29
C ASP A 85 1.07 -28.36 -21.11
N LYS A 86 -0.14 -28.31 -20.52
CA LYS A 86 -0.84 -27.03 -20.26
C LYS A 86 -0.02 -26.13 -19.35
N LYS A 87 0.58 -26.70 -18.31
CA LYS A 87 1.44 -25.97 -17.38
C LYS A 87 2.65 -25.40 -18.12
N ALA A 88 3.34 -26.19 -18.92
CA ALA A 88 4.50 -25.75 -19.70
C ALA A 88 4.12 -24.62 -20.67
N MET A 89 3.01 -24.77 -21.40
CA MET A 89 2.51 -23.75 -22.32
C MET A 89 2.18 -22.42 -21.63
N ILE A 90 1.56 -22.46 -20.44
CA ILE A 90 1.32 -21.26 -19.64
C ILE A 90 2.63 -20.69 -19.09
N GLU A 91 3.59 -21.54 -18.70
CA GLU A 91 4.91 -21.10 -18.21
C GLU A 91 5.72 -20.39 -19.29
N GLU A 92 5.65 -20.82 -20.54
CA GLU A 92 6.29 -20.18 -21.69
C GLU A 92 5.78 -18.76 -21.96
N LEU A 93 4.52 -18.48 -21.63
CA LEU A 93 3.94 -17.14 -21.75
C LEU A 93 4.38 -16.18 -20.64
N ARG A 94 4.89 -16.70 -19.51
CA ARG A 94 5.30 -15.85 -18.38
C ARG A 94 6.62 -15.14 -18.67
N GLY A 95 6.66 -13.85 -18.38
CA GLY A 95 7.89 -13.05 -18.40
C GLY A 95 8.57 -12.93 -17.03
N PRO A 96 9.87 -12.60 -16.98
CA PRO A 96 10.51 -12.19 -15.74
C PRO A 96 9.91 -10.87 -15.23
N PHE A 97 9.81 -10.70 -13.91
CA PHE A 97 9.54 -9.39 -13.34
C PHE A 97 10.81 -8.53 -13.36
N SER A 98 10.66 -7.21 -13.53
CA SER A 98 11.77 -6.25 -13.46
C SER A 98 11.90 -5.64 -12.06
N MET A 99 13.08 -5.10 -11.73
CA MET A 99 13.25 -4.40 -10.45
C MET A 99 12.39 -3.13 -10.37
N ASP A 100 12.15 -2.47 -11.50
CA ASP A 100 11.23 -1.33 -11.60
C ASP A 100 9.80 -1.74 -11.27
N MET A 101 9.35 -2.91 -11.76
CA MET A 101 8.06 -3.47 -11.38
C MET A 101 7.99 -3.67 -9.87
N VAL A 102 9.00 -4.29 -9.26
CA VAL A 102 9.05 -4.50 -7.81
C VAL A 102 8.93 -3.17 -7.07
N MET A 103 9.70 -2.16 -7.48
CA MET A 103 9.67 -0.83 -6.87
C MET A 103 8.31 -0.15 -6.99
N GLN A 104 7.69 -0.21 -8.17
CA GLN A 104 6.34 0.34 -8.40
C GLN A 104 5.31 -0.31 -7.48
N GLU A 105 5.36 -1.63 -7.33
CA GLU A 105 4.42 -2.38 -6.49
C GLU A 105 4.64 -2.10 -4.99
N ILE A 106 5.91 -1.94 -4.56
CA ILE A 106 6.25 -1.50 -3.20
C ILE A 106 5.70 -0.10 -2.93
N ASN A 107 6.03 0.87 -3.81
CA ASN A 107 5.63 2.26 -3.65
C ASN A 107 4.10 2.38 -3.58
N ARG A 108 3.37 1.75 -4.51
CA ARG A 108 1.91 1.78 -4.53
C ARG A 108 1.30 1.28 -3.22
N TYR A 109 1.79 0.14 -2.72
CA TYR A 109 1.25 -0.44 -1.50
C TYR A 109 1.63 0.41 -0.26
N ALA A 110 2.88 0.82 -0.16
CA ALA A 110 3.36 1.65 0.95
C ALA A 110 2.66 3.01 0.98
N ASP A 111 2.44 3.67 -0.17
CA ASP A 111 1.65 4.91 -0.26
C ASP A 111 0.26 4.71 0.34
N SER A 112 -0.38 3.57 0.07
CA SER A 112 -1.68 3.27 0.67
C SER A 112 -1.61 3.20 2.21
N GLU A 113 -0.59 2.55 2.76
CA GLU A 113 -0.41 2.43 4.22
C GLU A 113 -0.13 3.80 4.87
N PHE A 114 0.77 4.60 4.29
CA PHE A 114 1.09 5.96 4.77
C PHE A 114 -0.15 6.86 4.74
N ARG A 115 -0.93 6.84 3.65
CA ARG A 115 -2.15 7.63 3.52
C ARG A 115 -3.18 7.33 4.61
N TYR A 116 -3.32 6.06 5.02
CA TYR A 116 -4.25 5.68 6.08
C TYR A 116 -3.75 6.05 7.47
N SER A 117 -2.43 6.10 7.67
CA SER A 117 -1.83 6.56 8.92
C SER A 117 -2.16 8.03 9.19
N ASP A 118 -1.85 8.91 8.24
CA ASP A 118 -2.05 10.36 8.35
C ASP A 118 -3.54 10.68 8.53
N LYS A 119 -4.43 10.07 7.74
CA LYS A 119 -5.88 10.28 7.86
C LYS A 119 -6.46 9.79 9.18
N SER A 120 -5.95 8.68 9.72
CA SER A 120 -6.40 8.16 11.01
C SER A 120 -6.01 9.11 12.14
N ASP A 121 -4.78 9.60 12.11
CA ASP A 121 -4.25 10.48 13.15
C ASP A 121 -4.92 11.86 13.09
N ASP A 122 -5.12 12.42 11.89
CA ASP A 122 -5.88 13.66 11.68
C ASP A 122 -7.33 13.54 12.14
N ALA A 123 -7.98 12.41 11.87
CA ALA A 123 -9.34 12.15 12.35
C ALA A 123 -9.39 12.07 13.88
N ALA A 124 -8.41 11.43 14.52
CA ALA A 124 -8.30 11.35 15.97
C ALA A 124 -8.08 12.72 16.61
N VAL A 125 -7.17 13.53 16.05
CA VAL A 125 -6.91 14.91 16.51
C VAL A 125 -8.16 15.78 16.34
N THR A 126 -8.82 15.73 15.19
CA THR A 126 -10.05 16.48 14.92
C THR A 126 -11.15 16.12 15.92
N LYS A 127 -11.30 14.82 16.23
CA LYS A 127 -12.24 14.36 17.25
C LYS A 127 -11.91 14.91 18.63
N MET A 128 -10.64 14.84 19.06
CA MET A 128 -10.22 15.39 20.36
C MET A 128 -10.47 16.89 20.47
N ILE A 129 -10.17 17.66 19.42
CA ILE A 129 -10.45 19.11 19.37
C ILE A 129 -11.94 19.37 19.53
N ARG A 130 -12.79 18.62 18.81
CA ARG A 130 -14.24 18.75 18.91
C ARG A 130 -14.74 18.44 20.33
N ASP A 131 -14.27 17.35 20.92
CA ASP A 131 -14.68 16.93 22.26
C ASP A 131 -14.26 17.95 23.33
N THR A 132 -13.04 18.49 23.23
CA THR A 132 -12.57 19.56 24.12
C THR A 132 -13.42 20.83 23.99
N ARG A 133 -13.72 21.26 22.76
CA ARG A 133 -14.59 22.43 22.52
C ARG A 133 -15.99 22.24 23.10
N LEU A 134 -16.54 21.03 23.00
CA LEU A 134 -17.84 20.70 23.61
C LEU A 134 -17.78 20.75 25.13
N ARG A 135 -16.71 20.23 25.74
CA ARG A 135 -16.49 20.33 27.20
C ARG A 135 -16.36 21.78 27.66
N ASP A 136 -15.55 22.59 26.99
CA ASP A 136 -15.38 24.01 27.33
C ASP A 136 -16.67 24.80 27.20
N ARG A 137 -17.50 24.46 26.20
CA ARG A 137 -18.84 25.04 26.05
C ARG A 137 -19.76 24.60 27.18
N ALA A 138 -19.81 23.31 27.50
CA ALA A 138 -20.61 22.78 28.59
C ALA A 138 -20.23 23.44 29.93
N VAL A 139 -18.94 23.59 30.23
CA VAL A 139 -18.48 24.30 31.45
C VAL A 139 -19.03 25.72 31.51
N ARG A 140 -18.95 26.49 30.42
CA ARG A 140 -19.50 27.86 30.36
C ARG A 140 -21.00 27.89 30.57
N GLU A 141 -21.75 27.00 29.92
CA GLU A 141 -23.20 26.91 30.08
C GLU A 141 -23.58 26.53 31.53
N ILE A 142 -22.86 25.59 32.15
CA ILE A 142 -23.03 25.21 33.55
C ILE A 142 -22.78 26.40 34.48
N GLU A 143 -21.70 27.16 34.26
CA GLU A 143 -21.41 28.36 35.05
C GLU A 143 -22.50 29.42 34.92
N GLU A 144 -23.05 29.63 33.74
CA GLU A 144 -24.19 30.52 33.54
C GLU A 144 -25.47 30.02 34.23
N MET A 145 -25.77 28.73 34.15
CA MET A 145 -26.92 28.14 34.84
C MET A 145 -26.78 28.28 36.36
N LYS A 146 -25.58 28.08 36.91
CA LYS A 146 -25.28 28.31 38.33
C LYS A 146 -25.51 29.78 38.72
N LYS A 147 -25.03 30.73 37.92
CA LYS A 147 -25.25 32.18 38.15
C LYS A 147 -26.75 32.55 38.16
N LYS A 148 -27.55 31.90 37.32
CA LYS A 148 -29.00 32.14 37.22
C LYS A 148 -29.83 31.36 38.25
N GLY A 149 -29.21 30.52 39.10
CA GLY A 149 -29.92 29.66 40.05
C GLY A 149 -30.67 28.48 39.42
N LEU A 150 -30.46 28.21 38.13
CA LEU A 150 -31.18 27.21 37.33
C LEU A 150 -30.47 25.85 37.30
N TRP A 151 -29.34 25.71 37.99
CA TRP A 151 -28.52 24.49 37.95
C TRP A 151 -29.14 23.30 38.71
N ASN A 152 -29.86 23.56 39.79
CA ASN A 152 -30.47 22.56 40.66
C ASN A 152 -32.02 22.56 40.57
N ALA A 153 -32.59 23.27 39.60
CA ALA A 153 -34.04 23.46 39.44
C ALA A 153 -34.67 22.38 38.56
#